data_AF-A0A2G2I4H3-F1
#
_entry.id   AF-A0A2G2I4H3-F1
#
_cell.length_a   1.000
_cell.length_b   1.000
_cell.length_c   1.000
_cell.angle_alpha   90.00
_cell.angle_beta   90.00
_cell.angle_gamma   90.00
#
_symmetry.space_group_name_H-M   'P 1'
#
loop_
_entity.id
_entity.type
_entity.pdbx_description
1 polymer ?
#
loop_
_entity_poly.entity_id
_entity_poly.type
_entity_poly.pdbx_seq_one_letter_code
_entity_poly.pdbx_strand_id
1 'polypeptide(L)'
;MKYPFLLATFIAIVLTGCSSHDNTCEDITLASEQIQQCQALQRQIINAKGKLIIRTELERRYQQDCIDIRYYRDEKQSAICGNKHRVEDIRKHAEQEANQN
;
A
#
# COMPACT_ATOMS: atom_id res chain seq x y z
N MET A 1 20.53 -38.33 -18.28
CA MET A 1 19.43 -38.06 -17.32
C MET A 1 19.77 -37.00 -16.25
N LYS A 2 20.90 -36.28 -16.31
CA LYS A 2 21.30 -35.25 -15.31
C LYS A 2 20.74 -33.85 -15.58
N TYR A 3 20.53 -33.51 -16.85
CA TYR A 3 19.99 -32.20 -17.28
C TYR A 3 18.56 -31.87 -16.78
N PRO A 4 17.58 -32.79 -16.77
CA PRO A 4 16.24 -32.45 -16.25
C PRO A 4 16.27 -32.17 -14.74
N PHE A 5 17.19 -32.79 -14.00
CA PHE A 5 17.33 -32.59 -12.56
C PHE A 5 17.92 -31.22 -12.19
N LEU A 6 18.89 -30.74 -12.98
CA LEU A 6 19.48 -29.40 -12.84
C LEU A 6 18.50 -28.29 -13.25
N LEU A 7 17.68 -28.53 -14.27
CA LEU A 7 16.65 -27.59 -14.71
C LEU A 7 15.56 -27.43 -13.64
N ALA A 8 15.14 -28.52 -13.01
CA ALA A 8 14.12 -28.49 -11.96
C ALA A 8 14.58 -27.73 -10.70
N THR A 9 15.85 -27.91 -10.30
CA THR A 9 16.42 -27.19 -9.16
C THR A 9 16.54 -25.69 -9.43
N PHE A 10 16.89 -25.29 -10.65
CA PHE A 10 16.94 -23.88 -11.03
C PHE A 10 15.56 -23.21 -10.97
N ILE A 11 14.52 -23.89 -11.47
CA ILE A 11 13.13 -23.40 -11.42
C ILE A 11 12.64 -23.24 -9.97
N ALA A 12 12.98 -24.17 -9.08
CA ALA A 12 12.59 -24.10 -7.67
C ALA A 12 13.20 -22.87 -6.96
N ILE A 13 14.45 -22.52 -7.25
CA ILE A 13 15.14 -21.37 -6.65
C ILE A 13 14.50 -20.05 -7.12
N VAL A 14 14.15 -19.95 -8.41
CA VAL A 14 13.49 -18.75 -8.97
C VAL A 14 12.10 -18.53 -8.36
N LEU A 15 11.35 -19.61 -8.11
CA LEU A 15 10.00 -19.52 -7.54
C LEU A 15 9.99 -19.05 -6.07
N THR A 16 11.04 -19.34 -5.29
CA THR A 16 11.12 -18.90 -3.88
C THR A 16 11.40 -17.41 -3.70
N GLY A 17 11.80 -16.69 -4.76
CA GLY A 17 12.11 -15.25 -4.67
C GLY A 17 10.91 -14.31 -4.74
N CYS A 18 9.71 -14.81 -5.09
CA CYS A 18 8.53 -13.96 -5.34
C CYS A 18 7.61 -13.76 -4.12
N SER A 19 7.93 -14.33 -2.95
CA SER A 19 7.05 -14.27 -1.76
C SER A 19 7.53 -13.29 -0.68
N SER A 20 8.28 -12.24 -1.03
CA SER A 20 8.64 -11.22 -0.03
C SER A 20 7.40 -10.38 0.31
N HIS A 21 6.99 -10.47 1.58
CA HIS A 21 5.82 -9.81 2.17
C HIS A 21 6.25 -8.83 3.27
N ASP A 22 7.41 -8.19 3.12
CA ASP A 22 8.03 -7.47 4.24
C ASP A 22 7.44 -6.07 4.49
N ASN A 23 6.56 -5.56 3.63
CA ASN A 23 5.93 -4.26 3.87
C ASN A 23 4.47 -4.19 3.38
N THR A 24 3.59 -4.90 4.10
CA THR A 24 2.15 -4.91 3.86
C THR A 24 1.45 -3.59 4.14
N CYS A 25 2.09 -2.75 4.96
CA CYS A 25 1.56 -1.47 5.38
C CYS A 25 2.10 -0.38 4.47
N GLU A 26 1.20 0.48 4.01
CA GLU A 26 1.55 1.65 3.22
C GLU A 26 2.30 2.64 4.10
N ASP A 27 3.31 3.27 3.51
CA ASP A 27 4.07 4.32 4.17
C ASP A 27 3.15 5.51 4.43
N ILE A 28 3.11 5.96 5.68
CA ILE A 28 2.29 7.10 6.13
C ILE A 28 2.67 8.36 5.34
N THR A 29 3.94 8.53 4.98
CA THR A 29 4.41 9.66 4.18
C THR A 29 3.78 9.64 2.78
N LEU A 30 3.86 8.51 2.08
CA LEU A 30 3.25 8.31 0.77
C LEU A 30 1.73 8.52 0.80
N ALA A 31 1.04 7.95 1.79
CA ALA A 31 -0.39 8.11 1.96
C ALA A 31 -0.77 9.59 2.17
N SER A 32 0.00 10.32 2.99
CA SER A 32 -0.24 11.75 3.25
C SER A 32 -0.02 12.61 1.99
N GLU A 33 1.00 12.32 1.19
CA GLU A 33 1.26 13.01 -0.07
C GLU A 33 0.11 12.81 -1.06
N GLN A 34 -0.38 11.57 -1.19
CA GLN A 34 -1.53 11.26 -2.04
C GLN A 34 -2.80 12.01 -1.59
N ILE A 35 -3.06 12.10 -0.28
CA ILE A 35 -4.17 12.90 0.26
C ILE A 35 -4.02 14.38 -0.10
N GLN A 36 -2.81 14.94 0.04
CA GLN A 36 -2.55 16.34 -0.29
C GLN A 36 -2.78 16.63 -1.78
N GLN A 37 -2.36 15.72 -2.66
CA GLN A 37 -2.63 15.81 -4.10
C GLN A 37 -4.14 15.79 -4.39
N CYS A 38 -4.88 14.88 -3.76
CA CYS A 38 -6.33 14.81 -3.88
C CYS A 38 -7.04 16.09 -3.40
N GLN A 39 -6.56 16.69 -2.31
CA GLN A 39 -7.08 17.98 -1.84
C GLN A 39 -6.79 19.12 -2.83
N ALA A 40 -5.60 19.14 -3.42
CA ALA A 40 -5.26 20.13 -4.44
C ALA A 40 -6.16 19.97 -5.69
N LEU A 41 -6.41 18.74 -6.12
CA LEU A 41 -7.30 18.43 -7.26
C LEU A 41 -8.74 18.85 -6.97
N GLN A 42 -9.25 18.59 -5.77
CA GLN A 42 -10.57 19.05 -5.33
C GLN A 42 -10.72 20.58 -5.44
N ARG A 43 -9.69 21.33 -5.03
CA ARG A 43 -9.68 22.80 -5.17
C ARG A 43 -9.73 23.24 -6.64
N GLN A 44 -9.02 22.52 -7.52
CA GLN A 44 -9.07 22.81 -8.96
C GLN A 44 -10.46 22.57 -9.56
N ILE A 45 -11.15 21.51 -9.16
CA ILE A 45 -12.54 21.23 -9.56
C ILE A 45 -13.47 22.38 -9.15
N ILE A 46 -13.36 22.85 -7.91
CA ILE A 46 -14.16 23.96 -7.38
C ILE A 46 -13.88 25.26 -8.17
N ASN A 47 -12.61 25.51 -8.50
CA ASN A 47 -12.18 26.70 -9.24
C ASN A 47 -12.50 26.63 -10.75
N ALA A 48 -12.79 25.45 -11.31
CA ALA A 48 -13.15 25.27 -12.71
C ALA A 48 -14.62 25.63 -13.05
N LYS A 49 -15.29 26.39 -12.17
CA LYS A 49 -16.69 26.81 -12.35
C LYS A 49 -16.87 27.52 -13.70
N GLY A 50 -17.87 27.07 -14.47
CA GLY A 50 -18.18 27.61 -15.79
C GLY A 50 -17.36 27.04 -16.95
N LYS A 51 -16.38 26.16 -16.69
CA LYS A 51 -15.59 25.47 -17.73
C LYS A 51 -15.93 23.97 -17.75
N LEU A 52 -17.04 23.61 -18.41
CA LEU A 52 -17.62 22.27 -18.37
C LEU A 52 -16.60 21.17 -18.72
N ILE A 53 -15.94 21.26 -19.86
CA ILE A 53 -15.00 20.23 -20.35
C ILE A 53 -13.85 20.01 -19.36
N ILE A 54 -13.26 21.11 -18.86
CA ILE A 54 -12.13 21.04 -17.93
C ILE A 54 -12.58 20.44 -16.60
N ARG A 55 -13.74 20.87 -16.10
CA ARG A 55 -14.30 20.36 -14.86
C ARG A 55 -14.58 18.85 -14.95
N THR A 56 -15.18 18.38 -16.04
CA THR A 56 -15.48 16.95 -16.23
C THR A 56 -14.21 16.11 -16.25
N GLU A 57 -13.14 16.57 -16.90
CA GLU A 57 -11.86 15.83 -16.88
C GLU A 57 -11.20 15.84 -15.49
N LEU A 58 -11.27 16.95 -14.76
CA LEU A 58 -10.76 17.02 -13.39
C LEU A 58 -11.55 16.10 -12.44
N GLU A 59 -12.88 16.05 -12.57
CA GLU A 59 -13.74 15.13 -11.81
C GLU A 59 -13.45 13.67 -12.16
N ARG A 60 -13.22 13.36 -13.45
CA ARG A 60 -12.80 12.02 -13.89
C ARG A 60 -11.47 11.61 -13.25
N ARG A 61 -10.48 12.51 -13.25
CA ARG A 61 -9.17 12.27 -12.60
C ARG A 61 -9.32 12.08 -11.10
N TYR A 62 -10.14 12.89 -10.44
CA TYR A 62 -10.38 12.76 -9.01
C TYR A 62 -11.02 11.41 -8.66
N GLN A 63 -12.02 10.98 -9.43
CA GLN A 63 -12.64 9.68 -9.23
C GLN A 63 -11.62 8.54 -9.38
N GLN A 64 -10.85 8.56 -10.47
CA GLN A 64 -9.85 7.54 -10.74
C GLN A 64 -8.76 7.56 -9.65
N ASP A 65 -8.11 8.69 -9.41
CA ASP A 65 -6.88 8.74 -8.62
C ASP A 65 -7.14 8.74 -7.11
N CYS A 66 -8.26 9.32 -6.66
CA CYS A 66 -8.53 9.58 -5.24
C CYS A 66 -9.57 8.66 -4.61
N ILE A 67 -10.51 8.15 -5.40
CA ILE A 67 -11.63 7.32 -4.93
C ILE A 67 -11.40 5.86 -5.32
N ASP A 68 -11.33 5.54 -6.61
CA ASP A 68 -11.34 4.16 -7.09
C ASP A 68 -10.10 3.37 -6.65
N ILE A 69 -8.90 3.99 -6.70
CA ILE A 69 -7.65 3.33 -6.27
C ILE A 69 -7.60 3.16 -4.74
N ARG A 70 -8.29 4.02 -3.96
CA ARG A 70 -8.26 3.92 -2.49
C ARG A 70 -9.36 3.08 -1.88
N TYR A 71 -10.52 2.98 -2.54
CA TYR A 71 -11.69 2.25 -2.05
C TYR A 71 -11.34 0.87 -1.49
N TYR A 72 -10.58 0.07 -2.22
CA TYR A 72 -10.18 -1.27 -1.76
C TYR A 72 -8.89 -1.29 -0.92
N ARG A 73 -8.06 -0.26 -1.04
CA ARG A 73 -6.76 -0.19 -0.37
C ARG A 73 -6.92 0.14 1.09
N ASP A 74 -7.70 1.18 1.39
CA ASP A 74 -7.90 1.70 2.75
C ASP A 74 -8.57 0.65 3.64
N GLU A 75 -9.56 -0.08 3.10
CA GLU A 75 -10.22 -1.19 3.80
C GLU A 75 -9.24 -2.31 4.17
N LYS A 76 -8.44 -2.79 3.22
CA LYS A 76 -7.42 -3.82 3.48
C LYS A 76 -6.34 -3.34 4.43
N GLN A 77 -5.94 -2.07 4.32
CA GLN A 77 -4.90 -1.51 5.15
C GLN A 77 -5.32 -1.45 6.62
N SER A 78 -6.56 -1.06 6.89
CA SER A 78 -7.09 -1.05 8.25
C SER A 78 -7.13 -2.45 8.88
N ALA A 79 -7.50 -3.46 8.10
CA ALA A 79 -7.59 -4.85 8.56
C ALA A 79 -6.22 -5.49 8.84
N ILE A 80 -5.19 -5.12 8.07
CA ILE A 80 -3.84 -5.72 8.16
C ILE A 80 -2.93 -4.92 9.11
N CYS A 81 -3.04 -3.60 9.09
CA CYS A 81 -2.07 -2.70 9.73
C CYS A 81 -2.63 -1.90 10.91
N GLY A 82 -3.94 -1.98 11.19
CA GLY A 82 -4.61 -1.17 12.21
C GLY A 82 -4.04 -1.26 13.64
N ASN A 83 -3.31 -2.33 13.99
CA ASN A 83 -2.59 -2.41 15.26
C ASN A 83 -1.14 -2.92 15.17
N LYS A 84 -0.60 -3.11 13.96
CA LYS A 84 0.65 -3.85 13.73
C LYS A 84 1.80 -3.32 14.60
N HIS A 85 1.95 -2.00 14.64
CA HIS A 85 2.95 -1.33 15.48
C HIS A 85 2.79 -1.67 16.97
N ARG A 86 1.55 -1.62 17.48
CA ARG A 86 1.25 -1.93 18.89
C ARG A 86 1.56 -3.38 19.23
N VAL A 87 1.28 -4.31 18.31
CA VAL A 87 1.58 -5.74 18.51
C VAL A 87 3.09 -5.98 18.49
N GLU A 88 3.82 -5.33 17.59
CA GLU A 88 5.28 -5.41 17.53
C GLU A 88 5.94 -4.85 18.80
N ASP A 89 5.44 -3.74 19.34
CA ASP A 89 5.94 -3.17 20.60
C ASP A 89 5.70 -4.12 21.78
N ILE A 90 4.48 -4.68 21.90
CA ILE A 90 4.16 -5.67 22.93
C ILE A 90 5.09 -6.88 22.81
N ARG A 91 5.34 -7.37 21.59
CA ARG A 91 6.24 -8.51 21.36
C ARG A 91 7.67 -8.20 21.84
N LYS A 92 8.22 -7.03 21.49
CA LYS A 92 9.56 -6.62 21.91
C LYS A 92 9.66 -6.51 23.43
N HIS A 93 8.66 -5.94 24.09
CA HIS A 93 8.62 -5.85 25.55
C HIS A 93 8.58 -7.24 26.20
N ALA A 94 7.72 -8.15 25.70
CA ALA A 94 7.64 -9.51 26.22
C ALA A 94 8.95 -10.29 26.02
N GLU A 95 9.64 -10.12 24.89
CA GLU A 95 10.96 -10.71 24.64
C GLU A 95 12.04 -10.16 25.60
N GLN A 96 12.01 -8.86 25.89
CA GLN A 96 12.93 -8.24 26.85
C GLN A 96 12.68 -8.74 28.28
N GLU A 97 11.42 -8.85 28.70
CA GLU A 97 11.05 -9.40 30.01
C GLU A 97 11.44 -10.88 30.14
N ALA A 98 11.27 -11.68 29.08
CA ALA A 98 11.67 -13.08 29.07
C ALA A 98 13.18 -13.29 29.14
N ASN A 99 13.97 -12.37 28.55
CA ASN A 99 15.45 -12.44 28.58
C ASN A 99 16.07 -11.84 29.86
N GLN A 100 15.28 -11.17 30.69
CA GLN A 100 15.71 -10.60 31.98
C GLN A 100 15.48 -11.53 33.18
N ASN A 101 14.74 -12.63 33.00
CA ASN A 101 14.53 -13.71 33.98
C ASN A 101 15.44 -14.91 33.70
#